data_AF-A0A7C2WPV7-F1
#
_entry.id   AF-A0A7C2WPV7-F1
#
_cell.length_a   1.000
_cell.length_b   1.000
_cell.length_c   1.000
_cell.angle_alpha   90.00
_cell.angle_beta   90.00
_cell.angle_gamma   90.00
#
_symmetry.space_group_name_H-M   'P 1'
#
loop_
_entity.id
_entity.type
_entity.pdbx_description
1 polymer ?
#
loop_
_entity_poly.entity_id
_entity_poly.type
_entity_poly.pdbx_seq_one_letter_code
_entity_poly.pdbx_strand_id
1 'polypeptide(L)'
;MDGSKEIVKEKCNQCGKLAIGRYGNTPLCVDCYYKMTQANFMEQQIRHNQLSWLASQQNFIQQALSAGTGGLLPPKFMATPQPPSAGITYTYSNIQVSDSAVGVINPGTLYAISTSIDVIQNRGDSELAAAIKELTQEVVNSKDIQDDIKKEITELLQFLASEGSTSNDTRNKSVIKQVLGRLGNLIPSVTTAWSIWEKVQPLLQSLGD
;
A
#
# COMPACT_ATOMS: atom_id res chain seq x y z
N MET A 1 -4.02 37.09 -20.54
CA MET A 1 -5.36 36.54 -20.30
C MET A 1 -5.16 35.10 -19.89
N ASP A 2 -5.14 34.89 -18.58
CA ASP A 2 -4.83 33.63 -17.92
C ASP A 2 -6.03 32.69 -18.02
N GLY A 3 -5.86 31.59 -18.75
CA GLY A 3 -6.88 30.59 -19.01
C GLY A 3 -6.68 29.40 -18.06
N SER A 4 -6.92 29.61 -16.77
CA SER A 4 -6.92 28.56 -15.77
C SER A 4 -8.12 27.63 -16.06
N LYS A 5 -7.87 26.52 -16.78
CA LYS A 5 -8.87 25.46 -16.97
C LYS A 5 -9.27 24.93 -15.60
N GLU A 6 -10.49 25.25 -15.19
CA GLU A 6 -11.14 24.70 -14.02
C GLU A 6 -11.19 23.18 -14.17
N ILE A 7 -10.39 22.46 -13.38
CA ILE A 7 -10.39 20.99 -13.37
C ILE A 7 -11.72 20.58 -12.74
N VAL A 8 -12.71 20.28 -13.58
CA VAL A 8 -13.98 19.70 -13.14
C VAL A 8 -13.69 18.36 -12.50
N LYS A 9 -13.63 18.35 -11.16
CA LYS A 9 -13.44 17.13 -10.39
C LYS A 9 -14.71 16.29 -10.51
N GLU A 10 -14.65 15.25 -11.33
CA GLU A 10 -15.74 14.30 -11.50
C GLU A 10 -16.16 13.70 -10.14
N LYS A 11 -17.45 13.44 -9.96
CA LYS A 11 -17.97 12.78 -8.74
C LYS A 11 -17.96 11.27 -8.93
N CYS A 12 -17.74 10.55 -7.84
CA CYS A 12 -17.82 9.10 -7.78
C CYS A 12 -19.23 8.65 -8.10
N ASN A 13 -19.36 7.74 -9.07
CA ASN A 13 -20.66 7.23 -9.52
C ASN A 13 -21.39 6.41 -8.45
N GLN A 14 -20.67 5.87 -7.45
CA GLN A 14 -21.26 4.99 -6.43
C GLN A 14 -21.70 5.72 -5.16
N CYS A 15 -20.98 6.76 -4.74
CA CYS A 15 -21.22 7.42 -3.44
C CYS A 15 -21.27 8.95 -3.52
N GLY A 16 -21.10 9.56 -4.69
CA GLY A 16 -21.18 11.01 -4.88
C GLY A 16 -20.01 11.82 -4.32
N LYS A 17 -19.06 11.20 -3.60
CA LYS A 17 -17.79 11.81 -3.16
C LYS A 17 -16.91 12.18 -4.36
N LEU A 18 -15.91 13.02 -4.16
CA LEU A 18 -14.97 13.37 -5.22
C LEU A 18 -14.27 12.11 -5.79
N ALA A 19 -14.28 11.95 -7.10
CA ALA A 19 -13.55 10.87 -7.76
C ALA A 19 -12.07 11.26 -7.91
N ILE A 20 -11.20 10.28 -7.70
CA ILE A 20 -9.75 10.45 -7.82
C ILE A 20 -9.15 9.54 -8.89
N GLY A 21 -9.92 8.54 -9.35
CA GLY A 21 -9.49 7.57 -10.35
C GLY A 21 -10.68 6.97 -11.09
N ARG A 22 -10.38 6.21 -12.15
CA ARG A 22 -11.38 5.51 -12.96
C ARG A 22 -11.11 4.02 -12.93
N TYR A 23 -12.18 3.23 -12.84
CA TYR A 23 -12.14 1.80 -13.09
C TYR A 23 -12.88 1.53 -14.39
N GLY A 24 -12.14 1.18 -15.45
CA GLY A 24 -12.66 1.23 -16.82
C GLY A 24 -13.10 2.66 -17.16
N ASN A 25 -14.39 2.85 -17.46
CA ASN A 25 -14.95 4.18 -17.78
C ASN A 25 -15.67 4.85 -16.58
N THR A 26 -15.69 4.21 -15.41
CA THR A 26 -16.47 4.68 -14.26
C THR A 26 -15.58 5.43 -13.25
N PRO A 27 -15.85 6.71 -12.95
CA PRO A 27 -15.11 7.44 -11.92
C PRO A 27 -15.48 6.96 -10.51
N LEU A 28 -14.46 6.66 -9.71
CA LEU A 28 -14.59 6.16 -8.34
C LEU A 28 -13.78 7.01 -7.35
N CYS A 29 -14.29 7.12 -6.12
CA CYS A 29 -13.52 7.61 -4.99
C CYS A 29 -12.64 6.49 -4.42
N VAL A 30 -11.70 6.85 -3.54
CA VAL A 30 -10.77 5.92 -2.88
C VAL A 30 -11.50 4.72 -2.25
N ASP A 31 -12.53 4.97 -1.45
CA ASP A 31 -13.24 3.91 -0.71
C ASP A 31 -14.00 2.96 -1.64
N CYS A 32 -14.67 3.49 -2.66
CA CYS A 32 -15.37 2.67 -3.64
C CYS A 32 -14.39 1.89 -4.52
N TYR A 33 -13.26 2.49 -4.88
CA TYR A 33 -12.19 1.81 -5.61
C TYR A 33 -11.59 0.68 -4.76
N TYR A 34 -11.32 0.93 -3.48
CA TYR A 34 -10.80 -0.07 -2.53
C TYR A 34 -11.74 -1.28 -2.40
N LYS A 35 -13.03 -1.03 -2.17
CA LYS A 35 -14.04 -2.09 -2.09
C LYS A 35 -14.15 -2.89 -3.39
N MET A 36 -14.04 -2.21 -4.54
CA MET A 36 -14.05 -2.87 -5.84
C MET A 36 -12.82 -3.75 -6.04
N THR A 37 -11.62 -3.27 -5.71
CA THR A 37 -10.39 -4.07 -5.79
C THR A 37 -10.44 -5.28 -4.86
N GLN A 38 -10.99 -5.12 -3.66
CA GLN A 38 -11.19 -6.21 -2.71
C GLN A 38 -12.18 -7.25 -3.27
N ALA A 39 -13.31 -6.81 -3.83
CA ALA A 39 -14.30 -7.70 -4.44
C ALA A 39 -13.71 -8.48 -5.63
N ASN A 40 -12.96 -7.82 -6.51
CA ASN A 40 -12.28 -8.46 -7.64
C ASN A 40 -11.29 -9.52 -7.18
N PHE A 41 -10.52 -9.24 -6.12
CA PHE A 41 -9.59 -10.19 -5.55
C PHE A 41 -10.31 -11.42 -4.99
N MET A 42 -11.40 -11.22 -4.24
CA MET A 42 -12.24 -12.31 -3.74
C MET A 42 -12.82 -13.16 -4.89
N GLU A 43 -13.27 -12.54 -5.98
CA GLU A 43 -13.77 -13.26 -7.15
C GLU A 43 -12.68 -14.11 -7.82
N GLN A 44 -11.45 -13.58 -7.91
CA GLN A 44 -10.32 -14.36 -8.41
C GLN A 44 -9.98 -15.54 -7.49
N GLN A 45 -10.06 -15.37 -6.17
CA GLN A 45 -9.87 -16.48 -5.23
C GLN A 45 -10.96 -17.55 -5.36
N ILE A 46 -12.23 -17.16 -5.53
CA ILE A 46 -13.32 -18.11 -5.74
C ILE A 46 -13.09 -18.93 -7.02
N ARG A 47 -12.75 -18.26 -8.13
CA ARG A 47 -12.42 -18.94 -9.39
C ARG A 47 -11.23 -19.89 -9.23
N HIS A 48 -10.21 -19.46 -8.50
CA HIS A 48 -9.05 -20.30 -8.21
C HIS A 48 -9.45 -21.57 -7.44
N ASN A 49 -10.24 -21.43 -6.38
CA ASN A 49 -10.70 -22.56 -5.59
C ASN A 49 -11.51 -23.56 -6.43
N GLN A 50 -12.36 -23.05 -7.33
CA GLN A 50 -13.10 -23.90 -8.28
C GLN A 50 -12.16 -24.66 -9.23
N LEU A 51 -11.17 -23.99 -9.80
CA LEU A 51 -10.19 -24.64 -10.70
C LEU A 51 -9.31 -25.65 -9.97
N SER A 52 -8.89 -25.33 -8.74
CA SER A 52 -8.11 -26.23 -7.88
C SER A 52 -8.90 -27.50 -7.55
N TRP A 53 -10.19 -27.36 -7.23
CA TRP A 53 -11.08 -28.50 -6.99
C TRP A 53 -11.26 -29.37 -8.24
N LEU A 54 -11.48 -28.76 -9.41
CA LEU A 54 -11.58 -29.49 -10.68
C LEU A 54 -10.28 -30.23 -11.03
N ALA A 55 -9.13 -29.60 -10.82
CA ALA A 55 -7.83 -30.23 -11.03
C ALA A 55 -7.62 -31.44 -10.12
N SER A 56 -8.01 -31.34 -8.85
CA SER A 56 -7.98 -32.47 -7.91
C SER A 56 -8.87 -33.63 -8.36
N GLN A 57 -10.10 -33.37 -8.80
CA GLN A 57 -10.98 -34.43 -9.31
C GLN A 57 -10.43 -35.13 -10.54
N GLN A 58 -9.88 -34.37 -11.49
CA GLN A 58 -9.31 -34.97 -12.69
C GLN A 58 -8.07 -35.80 -12.36
N ASN A 59 -7.23 -35.33 -11.42
CA ASN A 59 -6.09 -36.11 -10.92
C ASN A 59 -6.54 -37.43 -10.27
N PHE A 60 -7.62 -37.40 -9.50
CA PHE A 60 -8.23 -38.61 -8.94
C PHE A 60 -8.71 -39.59 -10.03
N ILE A 61 -9.44 -39.11 -11.05
CA ILE A 61 -9.91 -39.94 -12.16
C ILE A 61 -8.73 -40.55 -12.94
N GLN A 62 -7.68 -39.77 -13.20
CA GLN A 62 -6.47 -40.25 -13.88
C GLN A 62 -5.78 -41.35 -13.08
N GLN A 63 -5.71 -41.20 -11.75
CA GLN A 63 -5.15 -42.21 -10.88
C GLN A 63 -5.99 -43.49 -10.87
N ALA A 64 -7.31 -43.38 -10.81
CA ALA A 64 -8.22 -44.52 -10.87
C ALA A 64 -8.13 -45.27 -12.21
N LEU A 65 -8.02 -44.54 -13.32
CA LEU A 65 -7.85 -45.12 -14.66
C LEU A 65 -6.51 -45.84 -14.81
N SER A 66 -5.43 -45.22 -14.31
CA SER A 66 -4.11 -45.85 -14.30
C SER A 66 -4.11 -47.13 -13.45
N ALA A 67 -4.72 -47.10 -12.27
CA ALA A 67 -4.88 -48.29 -11.42
C ALA A 67 -5.73 -49.38 -12.08
N GLY A 68 -6.86 -49.01 -12.70
CA GLY A 68 -7.75 -49.95 -13.40
C GLY A 68 -7.13 -50.58 -14.66
N THR A 69 -6.13 -49.94 -15.24
CA THR A 69 -5.35 -50.47 -16.37
C THR A 69 -4.06 -51.16 -15.94
N GLY A 70 -3.85 -51.37 -14.64
CA GLY A 70 -2.63 -52.01 -14.10
C GLY A 70 -1.35 -51.19 -14.35
N GLY A 71 -1.48 -49.87 -14.50
CA GLY A 71 -0.36 -48.96 -14.77
C GLY A 71 0.06 -48.87 -16.24
N LEU A 72 -0.69 -49.48 -17.17
CA LEU A 72 -0.39 -49.40 -18.62
C LEU A 72 -0.57 -47.99 -19.19
N LEU A 73 -1.43 -47.17 -18.56
CA LEU A 73 -1.57 -45.76 -18.89
C LEU A 73 -0.87 -44.91 -17.81
N PRO A 74 0.19 -44.16 -18.17
CA PRO A 74 0.84 -43.26 -17.23
C PRO A 74 -0.11 -42.12 -16.86
N PRO A 75 -0.29 -41.80 -15.56
CA PRO A 75 -1.19 -40.75 -15.15
C PRO A 75 -0.65 -39.39 -15.60
N LYS A 76 -1.49 -38.61 -16.28
CA LYS A 76 -1.20 -37.21 -16.58
C LYS A 76 -1.88 -36.34 -15.55
N PHE A 77 -1.15 -36.00 -14.50
CA PHE A 77 -1.64 -35.08 -13.49
C PHE A 77 -1.69 -33.67 -14.06
N MET A 78 -2.85 -33.01 -13.92
CA MET A 78 -2.91 -31.57 -14.09
C MET A 78 -2.26 -30.90 -12.88
N ALA A 79 -1.41 -29.92 -13.16
CA ALA A 79 -0.90 -29.04 -12.13
C ALA A 79 -2.09 -28.29 -11.51
N THR A 80 -2.22 -28.39 -10.19
CA THR A 80 -3.11 -27.50 -9.46
C THR A 80 -2.63 -26.08 -9.72
N PRO A 81 -3.50 -25.18 -10.23
CA PRO A 81 -3.10 -23.79 -10.38
C PRO A 81 -2.58 -23.28 -9.04
N GLN A 82 -1.61 -22.37 -9.05
CA GLN A 82 -1.19 -21.70 -7.83
C GLN A 82 -2.25 -20.63 -7.49
N PRO A 83 -2.52 -20.38 -6.20
CA PRO A 83 -3.37 -19.27 -5.82
C PRO A 83 -2.86 -18.01 -6.52
N PRO A 84 -3.76 -17.18 -7.10
CA PRO A 84 -3.33 -15.87 -7.58
C PRO A 84 -2.60 -15.22 -6.41
N SER A 85 -1.34 -14.81 -6.61
CA SER A 85 -0.60 -14.12 -5.57
C SER A 85 -1.52 -13.02 -5.05
N ALA A 86 -1.63 -12.91 -3.72
CA ALA A 86 -2.31 -11.80 -3.07
C ALA A 86 -1.58 -10.46 -3.30
N GLY A 87 -0.84 -10.34 -4.41
CA GLY A 87 -0.12 -9.17 -4.81
C GLY A 87 -1.05 -8.13 -5.37
N ILE A 88 -1.87 -7.60 -4.47
CA ILE A 88 -2.37 -6.26 -4.61
C ILE A 88 -1.17 -5.35 -4.35
N THR A 89 -0.35 -5.16 -5.38
CA THR A 89 0.64 -4.08 -5.36
C THR A 89 -0.16 -2.78 -5.43
N TYR A 90 -0.31 -2.10 -4.29
CA TYR A 90 -0.88 -0.76 -4.29
C TYR A 90 0.21 0.21 -4.73
N THR A 91 0.00 0.84 -5.88
CA THR A 91 0.77 2.00 -6.30
C THR A 91 -0.04 3.24 -5.94
N TYR A 92 0.30 3.89 -4.83
CA TYR A 92 -0.08 5.28 -4.61
C TYR A 92 0.83 6.17 -5.46
N SER A 93 0.44 7.42 -5.73
CA SER A 93 1.25 8.39 -6.51
C SER A 93 2.71 8.40 -6.06
N ASN A 94 2.95 8.21 -4.75
CA ASN A 94 4.27 8.26 -4.15
C ASN A 94 4.74 6.98 -3.45
N ILE A 95 3.90 5.99 -3.15
CA ILE A 95 4.30 4.83 -2.34
C ILE A 95 3.91 3.53 -3.04
N GLN A 96 4.88 2.63 -3.20
CA GLN A 96 4.68 1.28 -3.72
C GLN A 96 4.64 0.28 -2.56
N VAL A 97 3.56 -0.48 -2.45
CA VAL A 97 3.40 -1.47 -1.38
C VAL A 97 3.47 -2.86 -2.00
N SER A 98 4.42 -3.68 -1.55
CA SER A 98 4.54 -5.09 -1.96
C SER A 98 3.78 -6.02 -1.00
N ASP A 99 3.50 -7.24 -1.46
CA ASP A 99 2.60 -8.26 -0.90
C ASP A 99 2.75 -8.50 0.62
N SER A 100 3.95 -8.29 1.18
CA SER A 100 4.24 -8.49 2.61
C SER A 100 3.71 -7.40 3.53
N ALA A 101 3.41 -6.20 3.02
CA ALA A 101 2.98 -5.06 3.83
C ALA A 101 1.45 -4.83 3.83
N VAL A 102 0.74 -5.45 2.90
CA VAL A 102 -0.69 -5.24 2.62
C VAL A 102 -1.63 -5.75 3.73
N GLY A 103 -1.17 -6.64 4.63
CA GLY A 103 -1.92 -7.10 5.80
C GLY A 103 -1.54 -6.41 7.12
N VAL A 104 -0.42 -5.69 7.13
CA VAL A 104 0.20 -5.15 8.36
C VAL A 104 -0.15 -3.67 8.55
N ILE A 105 -0.14 -2.92 7.46
CA ILE A 105 -0.31 -1.47 7.45
C ILE A 105 -1.67 -1.13 6.86
N ASN A 106 -2.40 -0.22 7.50
CA ASN A 106 -3.69 0.24 7.00
C ASN A 106 -3.49 0.98 5.65
N PRO A 107 -4.11 0.53 4.55
CA PRO A 107 -4.04 1.23 3.25
C PRO A 107 -4.44 2.71 3.33
N GLY A 108 -5.37 3.06 4.23
CA GLY A 108 -5.78 4.44 4.47
C GLY A 108 -4.66 5.32 5.04
N THR A 109 -3.78 4.77 5.87
CA THR A 109 -2.60 5.46 6.42
C THR A 109 -1.61 5.81 5.32
N LEU A 110 -1.33 4.85 4.42
CA LEU A 110 -0.43 5.08 3.28
C LEU A 110 -1.01 6.07 2.27
N TYR A 111 -2.31 6.01 2.02
CA TYR A 111 -3.01 7.00 1.20
C TYR A 111 -2.91 8.42 1.78
N ALA A 112 -3.11 8.55 3.09
CA ALA A 112 -2.99 9.84 3.78
C ALA A 112 -1.57 10.40 3.67
N ILE A 113 -0.55 9.57 3.89
CA ILE A 113 0.86 9.97 3.69
C ILE A 113 1.10 10.42 2.24
N SER A 114 0.66 9.63 1.25
CA SER A 114 0.84 9.96 -0.17
C SER A 114 0.20 11.30 -0.55
N THR A 115 -1.00 11.57 -0.02
CA THR A 115 -1.71 12.83 -0.25
C THR A 115 -0.98 14.02 0.40
N SER A 116 -0.47 13.84 1.62
CA SER A 116 0.33 14.86 2.30
C SER A 116 1.63 15.17 1.56
N ILE A 117 2.31 14.15 1.03
CA ILE A 117 3.49 14.31 0.17
C ILE A 117 3.15 15.19 -1.04
N ASP A 118 2.04 14.91 -1.73
CA ASP A 118 1.59 15.72 -2.87
C ASP A 118 1.36 17.19 -2.48
N VAL A 119 0.77 17.45 -1.31
CA VAL A 119 0.56 18.82 -0.81
C VAL A 119 1.89 19.53 -0.50
N ILE A 120 2.82 18.84 0.18
CA ILE A 120 4.14 19.38 0.55
C ILE A 120 4.93 19.72 -0.73
N GLN A 121 4.94 18.82 -1.71
CA GLN A 121 5.62 19.02 -2.99
C GLN A 121 5.03 20.20 -3.77
N ASN A 122 3.70 20.33 -3.81
CA ASN A 122 3.02 21.44 -4.47
C ASN A 122 3.26 22.80 -3.80
N ARG A 123 3.69 22.83 -2.53
CA ARG A 123 4.09 24.07 -1.83
C ARG A 123 5.56 24.44 -2.04
N GLY A 124 6.33 23.60 -2.71
CA GLY A 124 7.75 23.84 -3.03
C GLY A 124 8.74 23.09 -2.13
N ASP A 125 8.30 22.44 -1.06
CA ASP A 125 9.15 21.66 -0.15
C ASP A 125 9.43 20.25 -0.69
N SER A 126 10.00 20.18 -1.90
CA SER A 126 10.24 18.90 -2.60
C SER A 126 11.22 17.98 -1.85
N GLU A 127 12.15 18.57 -1.10
CA GLU A 127 13.14 17.82 -0.30
C GLU A 127 12.47 17.09 0.87
N LEU A 128 11.60 17.77 1.61
CA LEU A 128 10.81 17.17 2.69
C LEU A 128 9.84 16.10 2.15
N ALA A 129 9.19 16.37 1.03
CA ALA A 129 8.29 15.43 0.37
C ALA A 129 9.03 14.14 -0.04
N ALA A 130 10.22 14.28 -0.63
CA ALA A 130 11.07 13.14 -1.01
C ALA A 130 11.56 12.36 0.21
N ALA A 131 11.98 13.05 1.27
CA ALA A 131 12.44 12.46 2.52
C ALA A 131 11.36 11.60 3.20
N ILE A 132 10.13 12.12 3.31
CA ILE A 132 8.99 11.38 3.88
C ILE A 132 8.64 10.16 3.01
N LYS A 133 8.67 10.33 1.68
CA LYS A 133 8.43 9.25 0.72
C LYS A 133 9.44 8.12 0.88
N GLU A 134 10.72 8.45 0.87
CA GLU A 134 11.82 7.48 0.93
C GLU A 134 11.80 6.71 2.25
N LEU A 135 11.65 7.41 3.37
CA LEU A 135 11.57 6.78 4.69
C LEU A 135 10.34 5.86 4.82
N THR A 136 9.17 6.32 4.35
CA THR A 136 7.94 5.50 4.36
C THR A 136 8.12 4.25 3.50
N GLN A 137 8.71 4.40 2.32
CA GLN A 137 8.93 3.31 1.38
C GLN A 137 9.86 2.24 1.96
N GLU A 138 10.93 2.65 2.65
CA GLU A 138 11.87 1.74 3.27
C GLU A 138 11.26 1.00 4.47
N VAL A 139 10.52 1.70 5.33
CA VAL A 139 9.84 1.09 6.49
C VAL A 139 8.83 0.04 6.02
N VAL A 140 8.05 0.35 4.98
CA VAL A 140 7.06 -0.56 4.40
C VAL A 140 7.72 -1.81 3.80
N ASN A 141 8.87 -1.65 3.14
CA ASN A 141 9.57 -2.75 2.48
C ASN A 141 10.53 -3.53 3.39
N SER A 142 10.86 -2.99 4.56
CA SER A 142 11.81 -3.62 5.47
C SER A 142 11.31 -4.99 5.94
N LYS A 143 12.17 -5.99 5.88
CA LYS A 143 11.89 -7.32 6.46
C LYS A 143 12.39 -7.45 7.90
N ASP A 144 13.22 -6.51 8.33
CA ASP A 144 13.91 -6.55 9.62
C ASP A 144 13.10 -5.88 10.74
N ILE A 145 12.06 -5.12 10.37
CA ILE A 145 11.15 -4.47 11.32
C ILE A 145 9.94 -5.39 11.56
N GLN A 146 9.58 -5.59 12.82
CA GLN A 146 8.38 -6.33 13.20
C GLN A 146 7.11 -5.59 12.76
N ASP A 147 6.07 -6.34 12.45
CA ASP A 147 4.85 -5.80 11.84
C ASP A 147 4.12 -4.78 12.74
N ASP A 148 4.05 -5.02 14.06
CA ASP A 148 3.49 -4.06 15.01
C ASP A 148 4.28 -2.75 15.06
N ILE A 149 5.62 -2.85 14.97
CA ILE A 149 6.53 -1.70 14.96
C ILE A 149 6.41 -0.94 13.63
N LYS A 150 6.31 -1.64 12.49
CA LYS A 150 6.06 -0.99 11.18
C LYS A 150 4.79 -0.18 11.20
N LYS A 151 3.71 -0.76 11.72
CA LYS A 151 2.42 -0.10 11.84
C LYS A 151 2.56 1.19 12.65
N GLU A 152 3.17 1.11 13.83
CA GLU A 152 3.40 2.27 14.69
C GLU A 152 4.25 3.35 14.00
N ILE A 153 5.36 2.96 13.37
CA ILE A 153 6.21 3.89 12.61
C ILE A 153 5.39 4.58 11.50
N THR A 154 4.60 3.83 10.72
CA THR A 154 3.80 4.42 9.65
C THR A 154 2.69 5.35 10.14
N GLU A 155 2.09 5.09 11.30
CA GLU A 155 1.11 5.99 11.92
C GLU A 155 1.77 7.30 12.39
N LEU A 156 2.98 7.22 12.95
CA LEU A 156 3.78 8.40 13.32
C LEU A 156 4.22 9.19 12.08
N LEU A 157 4.61 8.52 11.00
CA LEU A 157 4.92 9.16 9.72
C LEU A 157 3.70 9.83 9.09
N GLN A 158 2.52 9.23 9.20
CA GLN A 158 1.26 9.86 8.78
C GLN A 158 1.01 11.17 9.53
N PHE A 159 1.22 11.17 10.84
CA PHE A 159 1.09 12.39 11.63
C PHE A 159 2.06 13.47 11.16
N LEU A 160 3.35 13.15 11.00
CA LEU A 160 4.35 14.11 10.53
C LEU A 160 4.09 14.62 9.12
N ALA A 161 3.66 13.75 8.20
CA ALA A 161 3.30 14.16 6.85
C ALA A 161 2.09 15.11 6.88
N SER A 162 1.09 14.84 7.72
CA SER A 162 -0.04 15.73 7.93
C SER A 162 0.41 17.10 8.44
N GLU A 163 1.24 17.17 9.48
CA GLU A 163 1.79 18.44 10.00
C GLU A 163 2.69 19.16 8.99
N GLY A 164 3.47 18.43 8.19
CA GLY A 164 4.22 19.01 7.07
C GLY A 164 3.32 19.66 6.04
N SER A 165 2.14 19.08 5.81
CA SER A 165 1.13 19.60 4.89
C SER A 165 0.29 20.75 5.47
N THR A 166 0.44 21.15 6.73
CA THR A 166 -0.22 22.34 7.30
C THR A 166 0.70 23.57 7.25
N SER A 167 0.14 24.77 7.43
CA SER A 167 0.90 26.01 7.52
C SER A 167 1.72 26.07 8.81
N ASN A 168 2.88 26.74 8.79
CA ASN A 168 3.81 26.75 9.93
C ASN A 168 3.16 27.27 11.24
N ASP A 169 2.24 28.24 11.13
CA ASP A 169 1.57 28.86 12.28
C ASP A 169 0.58 27.94 13.01
N THR A 170 0.13 26.86 12.35
CA THR A 170 -0.87 25.93 12.90
C THR A 170 -0.28 24.63 13.43
N ARG A 171 1.04 24.46 13.31
CA ARG A 171 1.74 23.21 13.65
C ARG A 171 1.87 23.05 15.15
N ASN A 172 1.63 21.84 15.65
CA ASN A 172 1.89 21.53 17.05
C ASN A 172 3.34 21.10 17.26
N LYS A 173 4.24 22.09 17.36
CA LYS A 173 5.69 21.90 17.50
C LYS A 173 6.09 20.96 18.64
N SER A 174 5.37 21.01 19.76
CA SER A 174 5.63 20.14 20.92
C SER A 174 5.34 18.67 20.61
N VAL A 175 4.23 18.40 19.92
CA VAL A 175 3.86 17.03 19.50
C VAL A 175 4.80 16.52 18.42
N ILE A 176 5.21 17.38 17.48
CA ILE A 176 6.20 17.03 16.45
C ILE A 176 7.50 16.54 17.10
N LYS A 177 8.04 17.28 18.07
CA LYS A 177 9.28 16.89 18.77
C LYS A 177 9.16 15.54 19.49
N GLN A 178 8.01 15.27 20.12
CA GLN A 178 7.74 13.99 20.77
C GLN A 178 7.65 12.84 19.76
N VAL A 179 6.96 13.05 18.64
CA VAL A 179 6.82 12.05 17.57
C VAL A 179 8.17 11.75 16.93
N LEU A 180 9.01 12.76 16.70
CA LEU A 180 10.37 12.56 16.18
C LEU A 180 11.25 11.76 17.14
N GLY A 181 11.19 12.06 18.45
CA GLY A 181 11.92 11.29 19.46
C GLY A 181 11.46 9.83 19.51
N ARG A 182 10.15 9.58 19.39
CA ARG A 182 9.61 8.21 19.34
C ARG A 182 10.05 7.46 18.09
N LEU A 183 10.03 8.09 16.92
CA LEU A 183 10.52 7.48 15.67
C LEU A 183 11.98 7.06 15.76
N GLY A 184 12.85 7.92 16.29
CA GLY A 184 14.26 7.59 16.49
C GLY A 184 14.50 6.40 17.45
N ASN A 185 13.57 6.11 18.36
CA ASN A 185 13.66 4.96 19.24
C ASN A 185 13.09 3.67 18.62
N LEU A 186 12.11 3.80 17.72
CA LEU A 186 11.43 2.66 17.09
C LEU A 186 12.18 2.11 15.88
N ILE A 187 12.87 2.96 15.13
CA ILE A 187 13.65 2.54 13.96
C ILE A 187 14.93 1.88 14.47
N PRO A 188 15.12 0.56 14.30
CA PRO A 188 16.29 -0.12 14.85
C PRO A 188 17.55 0.34 14.11
N SER A 189 18.61 0.66 14.86
CA SER A 189 19.87 1.22 14.34
C SER A 189 20.63 0.32 13.36
N VAL A 190 20.28 -0.97 13.30
CA VAL A 190 20.89 -1.98 12.42
C VAL A 190 20.18 -2.08 11.06
N THR A 191 19.10 -1.34 10.84
CA THR A 191 18.29 -1.43 9.61
C THR A 191 18.70 -0.40 8.57
N THR A 192 18.44 -0.68 7.30
CA THR A 192 18.55 0.30 6.20
C THR A 192 17.68 1.54 6.44
N ALA A 193 16.51 1.36 7.07
CA ALA A 193 15.63 2.46 7.48
C ALA A 193 16.30 3.45 8.45
N TRP A 194 17.26 2.99 9.29
CA TRP A 194 18.03 3.89 10.15
C TRP A 194 18.92 4.85 9.35
N SER A 195 19.59 4.35 8.33
CA SER A 195 20.46 5.20 7.49
C SER A 195 19.69 6.27 6.72
N ILE A 196 18.42 6.01 6.40
CA ILE A 196 17.51 6.98 5.79
C ILE A 196 17.00 7.94 6.87
N TRP A 197 16.63 7.44 8.04
CA TRP A 197 16.23 8.26 9.18
C TRP A 197 17.28 9.30 9.55
N GLU A 198 18.57 8.95 9.60
CA GLU A 198 19.65 9.91 9.92
C GLU A 198 19.71 11.10 8.93
N LYS A 199 19.34 10.89 7.66
CA LYS A 199 19.27 11.94 6.64
C LYS A 199 17.98 12.74 6.73
N VAL A 200 16.87 12.08 7.04
CA VAL A 200 15.52 12.64 7.02
C VAL A 200 15.20 13.40 8.32
N GLN A 201 15.74 12.95 9.45
CA GLN A 201 15.53 13.56 10.76
C GLN A 201 15.76 15.08 10.80
N PRO A 202 16.87 15.65 10.30
CA PRO A 202 17.08 17.11 10.34
C PRO A 202 16.02 17.88 9.52
N LEU A 203 15.56 17.32 8.40
CA LEU A 203 14.49 17.91 7.58
C LEU A 203 13.13 17.87 8.28
N LEU A 204 12.89 16.86 9.10
CA LEU A 204 11.67 16.79 9.90
C LEU A 204 11.76 17.65 11.16
N GLN A 205 12.96 17.86 11.73
CA GLN A 205 13.17 18.73 12.87
C GLN A 205 12.80 20.19 12.56
N SER A 206 13.04 20.66 11.32
CA SER A 206 12.63 22.00 10.90
C SER A 206 11.11 22.21 10.90
N LEU A 207 10.30 21.16 11.03
CA LEU A 207 8.85 21.29 11.25
C LEU A 207 8.50 21.67 12.70
N GLY A 208 9.37 21.32 13.65
CA GLY A 208 9.18 21.54 15.07
C GLY A 208 9.86 22.81 15.62
N ASP A 209 10.67 23.48 14.82
CA ASP A 209 11.37 24.73 15.19
C ASP A 209 10.55 25.97 14.81
#